data_AF-A0AAI8TY41-F1
#
_entry.id   AF-A0AAI8TY41-F1
#
_cell.length_a   1.000
_cell.length_b   1.000
_cell.length_c   1.000
_cell.angle_alpha   90.00
_cell.angle_beta   90.00
_cell.angle_gamma   90.00
#
_symmetry.space_group_name_H-M   'P 1'
#
loop_
_entity.id
_entity.type
_entity.pdbx_description
1 polymer ?
#
loop_
_entity_poly.entity_id
_entity_poly.type
_entity_poly.pdbx_seq_one_letter_code
_entity_poly.pdbx_strand_id
1 'polypeptide(L)'
;MKLFAVGDMELYHVSPPWCGYHVVAASQQMWAMRAQCVYPDGRIEPPEPDDPVSTELYGVVGEGLQIDHTEKLPGSADGRNVVRTLAGIGYRIV
;
A
#
# COMPACT_ATOMS: atom_id res chain seq x y z
N MET A 1 -21.15 -0.40 6.44
CA MET A 1 -20.00 0.45 6.85
C MET A 1 -18.76 -0.40 6.68
N LYS A 2 -17.93 -0.11 5.67
CA LYS A 2 -16.67 -0.84 5.42
C LYS A 2 -15.70 -0.37 6.51
N LEU A 3 -15.24 -1.28 7.36
CA LEU A 3 -14.27 -0.95 8.41
C LEU A 3 -12.94 -0.61 7.72
N PHE A 4 -12.38 0.57 8.02
CA PHE A 4 -10.98 0.80 7.69
C PHE A 4 -10.10 -0.09 8.54
N ALA A 5 -8.90 -0.35 8.04
CA ALA A 5 -7.80 -0.77 8.89
C ALA A 5 -7.74 0.16 10.13
N VAL A 6 -7.76 -0.44 11.32
CA VAL A 6 -7.53 0.25 12.59
C VAL A 6 -6.02 0.30 12.80
N GLY A 7 -5.46 1.51 12.95
CA GLY A 7 -4.02 1.73 13.10
C GLY A 7 -3.62 3.15 12.70
N ASP A 8 -2.31 3.40 12.67
CA ASP A 8 -1.76 4.66 12.17
C ASP A 8 -2.02 4.81 10.66
N MET A 9 -2.25 6.05 10.25
CA MET A 9 -2.50 6.40 8.86
C MET A 9 -1.67 7.62 8.49
N GLU A 10 -0.94 7.50 7.40
CA GLU A 10 -0.06 8.54 6.89
C GLU A 10 -0.57 9.07 5.56
N LEU A 11 -0.32 10.35 5.29
CA LEU A 11 -0.77 11.03 4.08
C LEU A 11 0.39 11.25 3.12
N TYR A 12 0.14 10.94 1.86
CA TYR A 12 1.13 11.03 0.79
C TYR A 12 0.58 11.86 -0.36
N HIS A 13 1.35 12.87 -0.77
CA HIS A 13 1.10 13.57 -2.02
C HIS A 13 1.60 12.72 -3.18
N VAL A 14 0.75 12.56 -4.19
CA VAL A 14 1.07 11.79 -5.40
C VAL A 14 0.98 12.67 -6.64
N SER A 15 1.95 12.47 -7.54
CA SER A 15 2.01 13.16 -8.83
C SER A 15 2.53 12.19 -9.91
N PRO A 16 1.76 11.92 -10.98
CA PRO A 16 0.44 12.48 -11.31
C PRO A 16 -0.67 12.14 -10.27
N PRO A 17 -1.88 12.72 -10.34
CA PRO A 17 -2.97 12.27 -9.48
C PRO A 17 -3.33 10.81 -9.76
N TRP A 18 -3.48 10.02 -8.71
CA TRP A 18 -3.78 8.60 -8.80
C TRP A 18 -5.26 8.33 -8.59
N CYS A 19 -5.92 7.71 -9.58
CA CYS A 19 -7.36 7.50 -9.57
C CYS A 19 -8.17 8.80 -9.34
N GLY A 20 -7.60 9.96 -9.72
CA GLY A 20 -8.19 11.28 -9.51
C GLY A 20 -7.82 11.95 -8.18
N TYR A 21 -7.09 11.28 -7.29
CA TYR A 21 -6.67 11.81 -5.99
C TYR A 21 -5.22 12.33 -6.04
N HIS A 22 -5.01 13.54 -5.53
CA HIS A 22 -3.66 14.12 -5.33
C HIS A 22 -3.06 13.79 -3.97
N VAL A 23 -3.89 13.35 -3.03
CA VAL A 23 -3.50 12.94 -1.69
C VAL A 23 -4.08 11.56 -1.43
N VAL A 24 -3.24 10.67 -0.92
CA VAL A 24 -3.59 9.28 -0.62
C VAL A 24 -3.25 9.02 0.83
N ALA A 25 -4.15 8.36 1.53
CA ALA A 25 -3.90 7.87 2.88
C ALA A 25 -3.44 6.42 2.82
N ALA A 26 -2.34 6.11 3.50
CA ALA A 26 -1.81 4.76 3.61
C ALA A 26 -1.95 4.26 5.05
N SER A 27 -2.52 3.07 5.21
CA SER A 27 -2.51 2.35 6.49
C SER A 27 -1.65 1.10 6.35
N GLN A 28 -0.80 0.88 7.35
CA GLN A 28 0.04 -0.31 7.42
C GLN A 28 -0.38 -1.18 8.61
N GLN A 29 -0.53 -2.47 8.35
CA GLN A 29 -0.82 -3.46 9.38
C GLN A 29 0.22 -4.58 9.34
N MET A 30 0.52 -5.19 10.49
CA MET A 30 1.37 -6.37 10.54
C MET A 30 0.80 -7.47 9.66
N TRP A 31 1.66 -8.04 8.82
CA TRP A 31 1.28 -9.09 7.88
C TRP A 31 2.11 -10.34 8.11
N ALA A 32 1.44 -11.49 8.07
CA ALA A 32 2.10 -12.79 8.21
C ALA A 32 2.91 -13.05 6.94
N MET A 33 4.24 -12.94 7.06
CA MET A 33 5.16 -13.16 5.95
C MET A 33 4.91 -14.51 5.27
N ARG A 34 4.95 -14.53 3.93
CA ARG A 34 4.87 -15.78 3.17
C ARG A 34 6.11 -16.62 3.43
N ALA A 35 5.92 -17.94 3.51
CA ALA A 35 7.03 -18.88 3.50
C ALA A 35 7.78 -18.75 2.17
N GLN A 36 9.09 -18.52 2.24
CA GLN A 36 9.94 -18.34 1.07
C GLN A 36 10.28 -19.71 0.46
N CYS A 37 9.92 -19.93 -0.80
CA CYS A 37 10.26 -21.16 -1.50
C CYS A 37 11.67 -21.06 -2.07
N VAL A 38 12.56 -21.98 -1.65
CA VAL A 38 13.92 -22.09 -2.18
C VAL A 38 14.04 -23.40 -2.94
N TYR A 39 14.25 -23.31 -4.25
CA TYR A 39 14.42 -24.45 -5.13
C TYR A 39 15.82 -25.08 -4.98
N PRO A 40 16.01 -26.36 -5.37
CA PRO A 40 17.31 -27.03 -5.28
C PRO A 40 18.46 -26.37 -6.06
N ASP A 41 18.12 -25.58 -7.09
CA ASP A 41 19.08 -24.78 -7.88
C ASP A 41 19.41 -23.43 -7.22
N GLY A 42 18.90 -23.18 -6.01
CA GLY A 42 19.08 -21.93 -5.26
C GLY A 42 18.14 -20.79 -5.69
N ARG A 43 17.25 -21.02 -6.66
CA ARG A 43 16.25 -20.01 -7.05
C ARG A 43 15.26 -19.78 -5.91
N ILE A 44 14.85 -18.53 -5.74
CA ILE A 44 13.89 -18.11 -4.72
C ILE A 44 12.61 -17.61 -5.41
N GLU A 45 11.45 -18.11 -5.01
CA GLU A 45 10.15 -17.53 -5.36
C GLU A 45 9.40 -17.06 -4.12
N PRO A 46 8.92 -15.80 -4.10
CA PRO A 46 9.23 -14.69 -5.03
C PRO A 46 10.69 -14.21 -4.92
N PRO A 47 11.25 -13.55 -5.97
CA PRO A 47 12.66 -13.20 -6.04
C PRO A 47 13.10 -12.13 -5.01
N GLU A 48 12.16 -11.39 -4.45
CA GLU A 48 12.41 -10.40 -3.40
C GLU A 48 11.67 -10.79 -2.12
N PRO A 49 12.27 -10.58 -0.93
CA PRO A 49 11.56 -10.76 0.33
C PRO A 49 10.43 -9.74 0.48
N ASP A 50 9.36 -10.20 1.10
CA ASP A 50 8.24 -9.35 1.47
C ASP A 50 8.59 -8.48 2.69
N ASP A 51 8.01 -7.28 2.76
CA ASP A 51 8.01 -6.48 3.98
C ASP A 51 7.06 -7.13 5.02
N PRO A 52 7.29 -6.99 6.34
CA PRO A 52 6.43 -7.58 7.37
C PRO A 52 5.08 -6.85 7.56
N VAL A 53 4.61 -6.14 6.53
CA VAL A 53 3.44 -5.27 6.57
C VAL A 53 2.56 -5.46 5.33
N SER A 54 1.26 -5.25 5.53
CA SER A 54 0.28 -5.05 4.47
C SER A 54 -0.06 -3.57 4.39
N THR A 55 -0.01 -3.01 3.18
CA THR A 55 -0.31 -1.59 2.94
C THR A 55 -1.63 -1.46 2.19
N GLU A 56 -2.55 -0.71 2.80
CA GLU A 56 -3.82 -0.34 2.20
C GLU A 56 -3.83 1.15 1.87
N LEU A 57 -4.32 1.49 0.68
CA LEU A 57 -4.33 2.85 0.16
C LEU A 57 -5.76 3.34 -0.03
N TYR A 58 -6.01 4.60 0.34
CA TYR A 58 -7.33 5.22 0.26
C TYR A 58 -7.22 6.62 -0.34
N GLY A 59 -8.21 7.00 -1.15
CA GLY A 59 -8.30 8.36 -1.68
C GLY A 59 -8.64 9.35 -0.58
N VAL A 60 -8.09 10.56 -0.64
CA VAL A 60 -8.44 11.65 0.28
C VAL A 60 -9.13 12.76 -0.49
N VAL A 61 -10.26 13.23 0.04
CA VAL A 61 -11.14 14.24 -0.54
C VAL A 61 -11.43 15.38 0.44
N GLY A 62 -11.83 16.51 -0.11
CA GLY A 62 -12.27 17.67 0.65
C GLY A 62 -11.14 18.42 1.37
N GLU A 63 -11.44 19.64 1.79
CA GLU A 63 -10.48 20.52 2.49
C GLU A 63 -10.14 20.00 3.89
N GLY A 64 -10.99 19.13 4.45
CA GLY A 64 -10.81 18.52 5.77
C GLY A 64 -10.03 17.21 5.79
N LEU A 65 -9.35 16.83 4.70
CA LEU A 65 -8.62 15.56 4.56
C LEU A 65 -9.49 14.33 4.90
N GLN A 66 -10.68 14.29 4.33
CA GLN A 66 -11.63 13.20 4.55
C GLN A 66 -11.22 11.99 3.70
N ILE A 67 -11.20 10.80 4.29
CA ILE A 67 -10.92 9.58 3.54
C ILE A 67 -12.15 9.24 2.71
N ASP A 68 -11.96 8.91 1.44
CA ASP A 68 -13.03 8.36 0.61
C ASP A 68 -13.36 6.94 1.10
N HIS A 69 -14.51 6.80 1.73
CA HIS A 69 -14.96 5.56 2.37
C HIS A 69 -15.46 4.50 1.39
N THR A 70 -15.46 4.79 0.08
CA THR A 70 -16.12 3.94 -0.90
C THR A 70 -15.37 2.62 -1.03
N GLU A 71 -14.08 2.65 -1.42
CA GLU A 71 -13.22 1.47 -1.55
C GLU A 71 -11.72 1.78 -1.35
N LYS A 72 -10.94 0.73 -1.09
CA LYS A 72 -9.47 0.81 -1.18
C LYS A 72 -9.09 1.13 -2.61
N LEU A 73 -8.09 1.99 -2.78
CA LEU A 73 -7.51 2.23 -4.09
C LEU A 73 -6.86 0.93 -4.61
N PRO A 74 -6.82 0.75 -5.95
CA PRO A 74 -6.05 -0.33 -6.57
C PRO A 74 -4.61 -0.30 -6.07
N GLY A 75 -3.80 -1.35 -6.24
CA GLY A 75 -2.39 -1.28 -5.82
C GLY A 75 -2.09 -1.40 -4.32
N SER A 76 -3.10 -1.38 -3.44
CA SER A 76 -2.95 -1.89 -2.06
C SER A 76 -2.34 -3.30 -2.10
N ALA A 77 -1.34 -3.58 -1.26
CA ALA A 77 -0.54 -4.80 -1.37
C ALA A 77 -0.09 -5.33 -0.01
N ASP A 78 -0.25 -6.65 0.15
CA ASP A 78 0.38 -7.43 1.21
C ASP A 78 1.88 -7.59 0.94
N GLY A 79 2.67 -7.62 2.01
CA GLY A 79 4.10 -7.87 1.90
C GLY A 79 4.88 -6.70 1.31
N ARG A 80 4.30 -5.50 1.28
CA ARG A 80 4.93 -4.30 0.73
C ARG A 80 4.71 -3.11 1.63
N ASN A 81 5.78 -2.41 1.96
CA ASN A 81 5.69 -1.12 2.64
C ASN A 81 5.12 -0.02 1.71
N VAL A 82 4.79 1.16 2.24
CA VAL A 82 4.17 2.24 1.43
C VAL A 82 5.03 2.63 0.22
N VAL A 83 6.34 2.77 0.42
CA VAL A 83 7.29 3.14 -0.65
C VAL A 83 7.24 2.13 -1.79
N ARG A 84 7.37 0.83 -1.49
CA ARG A 84 7.34 -0.24 -2.49
C ARG A 84 5.96 -0.42 -3.12
N THR A 85 4.90 -0.19 -2.35
CA THR A 85 3.52 -0.23 -2.84
C THR A 85 3.32 0.85 -3.89
N LEU A 86 3.63 2.12 -3.58
CA LEU A 86 3.52 3.24 -4.53
C LEU A 86 4.47 3.07 -5.73
N ALA A 87 5.72 2.64 -5.50
CA ALA A 87 6.65 2.39 -6.61
C ALA A 87 6.15 1.29 -7.56
N GLY A 88 5.53 0.23 -7.02
CA GLY A 88 4.97 -0.87 -7.81
C GLY A 88 3.82 -0.47 -8.75
N ILE A 89 3.19 0.67 -8.49
CA ILE A 89 2.16 1.28 -9.35
C ILE A 89 2.65 2.54 -10.09
N GLY A 90 3.96 2.79 -10.10
CA GLY A 90 4.58 3.86 -10.88
C GLY A 90 4.61 5.23 -10.21
N TYR A 91 4.35 5.32 -8.90
CA TYR A 91 4.39 6.56 -8.14
C TYR A 91 5.64 6.64 -7.25
N ARG A 92 6.10 7.87 -7.05
CA ARG A 92 7.15 8.19 -6.07
C ARG A 92 6.60 9.13 -5.02
N ILE A 93 7.07 8.97 -3.80
CA ILE A 93 6.86 9.95 -2.73
C ILE A 93 7.75 11.16 -3.03
N VAL A 94 7.22 12.36 -2.86
CA VAL A 94 7.91 13.65 -3.09
C VAL A 94 7.94 14.48 -1.82
#